data_AF-A0A961TDT1-F1
#
_entry.id   AF-A0A961TDT1-F1
#
_cell.length_a   1.000
_cell.length_b   1.000
_cell.length_c   1.000
_cell.angle_alpha   90.00
_cell.angle_beta   90.00
_cell.angle_gamma   90.00
#
_symmetry.space_group_name_H-M   'P 1'
#
loop_
_entity.id
_entity.type
_entity.pdbx_description
1 polymer ?
#
loop_
_entity_poly.entity_id
_entity_poly.type
_entity_poly.pdbx_seq_one_letter_code
_entity_poly.pdbx_strand_id
1 'polypeptide(L)'
;MKLATLKDRTRDGRLVVVSKDLTRYTEVGHIARTMQDALDDWAHVAPRLAEVAEGLETGSQPSQRFHEHDAMAPVPRAHLWADGS
;
A
#
# COMPACT_ATOMS: atom_id res chain seq x y z
N MET A 1 3.27 -4.33 9.31
CA MET A 1 3.01 -3.41 8.19
C MET A 1 1.65 -3.73 7.60
N LYS A 2 0.86 -2.72 7.22
CA LYS A 2 -0.38 -2.88 6.44
C LYS A 2 -0.24 -2.10 5.14
N LEU A 3 -0.73 -2.65 4.03
CA LEU A 3 -0.66 -2.04 2.71
C LEU A 3 -2.08 -1.90 2.15
N ALA A 4 -2.32 -0.82 1.40
CA ALA A 4 -3.57 -0.61 0.69
C ALA A 4 -3.29 0.02 -0.68
N THR A 5 -4.30 -0.05 -1.54
CA THR A 5 -4.31 0.64 -2.82
C THR A 5 -5.41 1.68 -2.78
N LEU A 6 -5.05 2.95 -2.94
CA LEU A 6 -6.02 4.06 -3.00
C LEU A 6 -6.33 4.41 -4.44
N LYS A 7 -7.60 4.75 -4.70
CA LYS A 7 -8.05 5.19 -6.02
C LYS A 7 -7.33 6.47 -6.44
N ASP A 8 -6.80 6.47 -7.66
CA ASP A 8 -6.25 7.65 -8.32
C ASP A 8 -6.76 7.72 -9.78
N ARG A 9 -6.03 8.40 -10.67
CA ARG A 9 -6.39 8.53 -12.09
C ARG A 9 -5.92 7.35 -12.95
N THR A 10 -5.32 6.33 -12.36
CA THR A 10 -4.80 5.14 -13.04
C THR A 10 -5.70 3.94 -12.78
N ARG A 11 -5.45 2.83 -13.50
CA ARG A 11 -6.26 1.61 -13.37
C ARG A 11 -5.85 0.74 -12.17
N ASP A 12 -4.60 0.86 -11.73
CA ASP A 12 -4.02 0.04 -10.66
C ASP A 12 -3.94 0.79 -9.32
N GLY A 13 -4.39 2.05 -9.31
CA GLY A 13 -4.36 2.92 -8.14
C GLY A 13 -2.94 3.28 -7.72
N ARG A 14 -2.81 3.74 -6.48
CA ARG A 14 -1.51 4.04 -5.85
C ARG A 14 -1.31 3.24 -4.58
N LEU A 15 -0.11 2.71 -4.39
CA LEU A 15 0.29 2.00 -3.19
C LEU A 15 0.50 2.95 -2.01
N VAL A 16 -0.05 2.57 -0.85
CA VAL A 16 0.17 3.27 0.41
C VAL A 16 0.48 2.29 1.54
N VAL A 17 1.25 2.76 2.53
CA VAL A 17 1.42 2.08 3.81
C VAL A 17 0.41 2.66 4.80
N VAL A 18 -0.33 1.79 5.48
CA VAL A 18 -1.42 2.15 6.41
C VAL A 18 -1.01 1.84 7.85
N SER A 19 -1.40 2.71 8.77
CA SER A 19 -1.14 2.53 10.20
C SER A 19 -1.87 1.30 10.77
N LYS A 20 -1.37 0.78 11.89
CA LYS A 20 -1.94 -0.42 12.53
C LYS A 20 -3.41 -0.24 12.93
N ASP A 21 -3.80 0.96 13.32
CA ASP A 21 -5.18 1.31 13.69
C ASP A 21 -6.08 1.66 12.49
N LEU A 22 -5.56 1.60 11.25
CA LEU A 22 -6.28 1.91 10.00
C LEU A 22 -6.76 3.37 9.89
N THR A 23 -6.20 4.30 10.67
CA THR A 23 -6.66 5.70 10.64
C THR A 23 -5.82 6.61 9.76
N ARG A 24 -4.58 6.21 9.43
CA ARG A 24 -3.61 7.04 8.71
C ARG A 24 -2.86 6.24 7.65
N TYR A 25 -2.32 6.94 6.66
CA TYR A 25 -1.45 6.35 5.65
C TYR A 25 -0.34 7.31 5.19
N THR A 26 0.69 6.72 4.58
CA THR A 26 1.78 7.43 3.88
C THR A 26 1.91 6.90 2.47
N GLU A 27 2.07 7.79 1.49
CA GLU A 27 2.33 7.41 0.09
C GLU A 27 3.77 6.93 -0.10
N VAL A 28 3.94 5.86 -0.88
CA VAL A 28 5.24 5.19 -1.05
C VAL A 28 5.67 5.06 -2.52
N GLY A 29 5.17 5.96 -3.38
CA GLY A 29 5.46 5.93 -4.83
C GLY A 29 6.94 6.02 -5.21
N HIS A 30 7.81 6.46 -4.30
CA HIS A 30 9.27 6.48 -4.45
C HIS A 30 9.95 5.12 -4.15
N ILE A 31 9.20 4.16 -3.62
CA ILE A 31 9.60 2.76 -3.41
C ILE A 31 8.95 1.89 -4.49
N ALA A 32 7.62 1.94 -4.59
CA ALA A 32 6.82 1.25 -5.60
C ALA A 32 5.53 2.05 -5.86
N ARG A 33 5.11 2.18 -7.13
CA ARG A 33 3.93 3.00 -7.47
C ARG A 33 2.63 2.25 -7.21
N THR A 34 2.60 0.96 -7.53
CA THR A 34 1.43 0.09 -7.38
C THR A 34 1.73 -1.11 -6.47
N MET A 35 0.68 -1.80 -6.00
CA MET A 35 0.84 -3.06 -5.27
C MET A 35 1.51 -4.14 -6.15
N GLN A 36 1.22 -4.16 -7.46
CA GLN A 36 1.82 -5.12 -8.37
C GLN A 36 3.33 -4.89 -8.48
N ASP A 37 3.78 -3.63 -8.65
CA ASP A 37 5.21 -3.29 -8.69
C ASP A 37 5.93 -3.75 -7.43
N ALA A 38 5.28 -3.63 -6.26
CA ALA A 38 5.84 -4.08 -5.00
C ALA A 38 5.97 -5.61 -4.94
N LEU A 39 4.97 -6.35 -5.43
CA LEU A 39 4.99 -7.81 -5.47
C LEU A 39 6.03 -8.34 -6.47
N ASP A 40 6.21 -7.66 -7.61
CA ASP A 40 7.16 -8.05 -8.66
C ASP A 40 8.62 -7.98 -8.18
N ASP A 41 8.95 -7.08 -7.23
CA ASP A 41 10.29 -6.91 -6.66
C ASP A 41 10.30 -6.97 -5.11
N TRP A 42 9.51 -7.89 -4.55
CA TRP A 42 9.20 -7.91 -3.12
C TRP A 42 10.43 -7.99 -2.21
N ALA A 43 11.47 -8.73 -2.61
CA ALA A 43 12.68 -8.91 -1.80
C ALA A 43 13.39 -7.58 -1.49
N HIS A 44 13.35 -6.62 -2.42
CA HIS A 44 13.98 -5.31 -2.24
C HIS A 44 13.01 -4.24 -1.73
N VAL A 45 11.73 -4.34 -2.11
CA VAL A 45 10.69 -3.37 -1.74
C VAL A 45 10.22 -3.55 -0.30
N ALA A 46 10.03 -4.80 0.16
CA ALA A 46 9.42 -5.07 1.46
C ALA A 46 10.18 -4.48 2.67
N PRO A 47 11.53 -4.58 2.76
CA PRO A 47 12.27 -3.97 3.87
C PRO A 47 12.07 -2.44 3.94
N ARG A 48 12.08 -1.77 2.78
CA ARG A 48 11.89 -0.31 2.69
C ARG A 48 10.47 0.10 3.09
N LEU A 49 9.46 -0.67 2.69
CA LEU A 49 8.08 -0.43 3.13
C LEU A 49 7.91 -0.66 4.64
N ALA A 50 8.66 -1.61 5.22
CA ALA A 50 8.63 -1.86 6.66
C ALA A 50 9.20 -0.68 7.46
N GLU A 51 10.27 -0.05 6.98
CA GLU A 51 10.81 1.19 7.57
C GLU A 51 9.80 2.34 7.53
N VAL A 52 9.08 2.52 6.41
CA VAL A 52 7.99 3.50 6.33
C VAL A 52 6.87 3.17 7.31
N ALA A 53 6.52 1.89 7.45
CA ALA A 53 5.50 1.46 8.40
C ALA A 53 5.90 1.78 9.85
N GLU A 54 7.14 1.50 10.25
CA GLU A 54 7.66 1.89 11.57
C GLU A 54 7.65 3.41 11.75
N GLY A 55 8.06 4.14 10.71
CA GLY A 55 8.06 5.60 10.74
C GLY A 55 6.65 6.21 10.88
N LEU A 56 5.64 5.59 10.24
CA LEU A 56 4.24 5.98 10.38
C LEU A 56 3.71 5.74 11.80
N GLU A 57 4.11 4.64 12.44
CA GLU A 57 3.72 4.33 13.82
C GLU A 57 4.40 5.25 14.84
N THR A 58 5.67 5.61 14.62
CA THR A 58 6.43 6.51 15.48
C THR A 58 6.13 8.00 15.23
N GLY A 59 5.38 8.32 14.16
CA GLY A 59 5.05 9.69 13.76
C GLY A 59 6.20 10.44 13.07
N SER A 60 7.26 9.73 12.66
CA SER A 60 8.38 10.29 11.90
C SER A 60 8.11 10.37 10.39
N GLN A 61 7.07 9.70 9.89
CA GLN A 61 6.60 9.83 8.51
C GLN A 61 5.44 10.83 8.40
N PRO A 62 5.44 11.71 7.38
CA PRO A 62 4.26 12.49 7.03
C PRO A 62 3.09 11.54 6.74
N SER A 63 1.92 11.84 7.30
CA SER A 63 0.75 10.97 7.18
C SER A 63 -0.51 11.77 6.87
N GLN A 64 -1.44 11.13 6.17
CA GLN A 64 -2.77 11.65 5.90
C GLN A 64 -3.82 10.70 6.51
N ARG A 65 -5.06 11.19 6.67
CA ARG A 65 -6.17 10.35 7.16
C ARG A 65 -6.50 9.28 6.12
N PHE A 66 -6.62 8.03 6.56
CA PHE A 66 -7.08 6.94 5.74
C PHE A 66 -8.60 6.85 5.74
N HIS A 67 -9.18 6.73 4.54
CA HIS A 67 -10.61 6.57 4.32
C HIS A 67 -10.85 5.28 3.55
N GLU A 68 -11.47 4.30 4.20
CA GLU A 68 -11.69 2.97 3.62
C GLU A 68 -12.52 3.02 2.32
N HIS A 69 -13.42 3.99 2.17
CA HIS A 69 -14.23 4.16 0.96
C HIS A 69 -13.43 4.67 -0.26
N ASP A 70 -12.23 5.20 -0.05
CA ASP A 70 -11.30 5.58 -1.13
C ASP A 70 -10.39 4.41 -1.55
N ALA A 71 -10.41 3.31 -0.79
CA ALA A 71 -9.61 2.14 -1.07
C ALA A 71 -10.21 1.30 -2.20
N MET A 72 -9.31 0.75 -3.01
CA MET A 72 -9.61 -0.30 -3.98
C MET A 72 -9.28 -1.67 -3.38
N ALA A 73 -9.63 -2.75 -4.08
CA ALA A 73 -9.01 -4.05 -3.77
C ALA A 73 -7.47 -3.90 -3.80
N PRO A 74 -6.71 -4.57 -2.91
CA PRO A 74 -5.26 -4.39 -2.81
C PRO A 74 -4.52 -4.56 -4.13
N VAL A 75 -4.94 -5.52 -4.96
CA VAL A 75 -4.52 -5.66 -6.35
C VAL A 75 -5.76 -5.48 -7.23
N PRO A 76 -6.06 -4.26 -7.73
CA PRO A 76 -7.33 -3.99 -8.43
C PRO A 76 -7.55 -4.84 -9.68
N ARG A 77 -6.46 -5.28 -10.32
CA ARG A 77 -6.45 -6.09 -11.53
C ARG A 77 -5.37 -7.15 -11.43
N ALA A 78 -5.66 -8.26 -10.76
CA ALA A 78 -4.71 -9.35 -10.61
C ALA A 78 -4.52 -10.14 -11.92
N HIS A 79 -3.31 -10.66 -12.15
CA HIS A 79 -3.01 -11.52 -13.31
C HIS A 79 -3.69 -12.89 -13.23
N LEU A 80 -4.01 -13.34 -12.01
CA LEU A 80 -4.71 -14.60 -11.74
C LEU A 80 -5.63 -14.42 -10.53
N TRP A 81 -6.81 -15.03 -10.62
CA TRP A 81 -7.66 -15.30 -9.47
C TRP A 81 -8.09 -16.76 -9.56
N ALA A 82 -7.79 -17.53 -8.52
CA ALA A 82 -8.15 -18.93 -8.39
C ALA A 82 -8.76 -19.13 -7.00
N ASP A 83 -9.94 -19.73 -6.94
CA ASP A 83 -10.69 -19.97 -5.71
C ASP A 83 -10.92 -21.46 -5.53
N GLY A 84 -10.70 -21.95 -4.31
CA GLY A 84 -10.77 -23.37 -3.95
C GLY A 84 -11.99 -23.66 -3.08
N SER A 85 -12.40 -24.93 -3.04
CA SER A 85 -13.58 -25.42 -2.30
C SER A 85 -13.19 -26.31 -1.13
#